data_AF-A0A2D0JY44-F1
#
_entry.id   AF-A0A2D0JY44-F1
#
_cell.length_a   1.000
_cell.length_b   1.000
_cell.length_c   1.000
_cell.angle_alpha   90.00
_cell.angle_beta   90.00
_cell.angle_gamma   90.00
#
_symmetry.space_group_name_H-M   'P 1'
#
loop_
_entity.id
_entity.type
_entity.pdbx_description
1 polymer ?
#
loop_
_entity_poly.entity_id
_entity_poly.type
_entity_poly.pdbx_seq_one_letter_code
_entity_poly.pdbx_strand_id
1 'polypeptide(L)' 'MTTYNKGLTTNRYQFSRGPITQEIKTKLIKMIENSSGKHEILAEDIIEIVSVARNDPDGFRAVNKLLDRLKEEYHYS' A
#
# COMPACT_ATOMS: atom_id res chain seq x y z
N MET A 1 -7.39 6.62 28.82
CA MET A 1 -8.54 6.02 28.09
C MET A 1 -8.31 6.24 26.62
N THR A 2 -7.95 5.20 25.88
CA THR A 2 -7.70 5.30 24.44
C THR A 2 -8.85 4.63 23.71
N THR A 3 -9.67 5.42 23.04
CA THR A 3 -10.87 4.97 22.35
C THR A 3 -10.47 4.22 21.08
N TYR A 4 -10.62 2.89 21.09
CA TYR A 4 -10.45 2.07 19.88
C TYR A 4 -11.67 2.26 18.98
N ASN A 5 -11.50 2.95 17.86
CA ASN A 5 -12.50 2.96 16.79
C ASN A 5 -12.60 1.54 16.22
N LYS A 6 -13.67 0.84 16.63
CA LYS A 6 -14.06 -0.49 16.16
C LYS A 6 -14.63 -0.38 14.73
N GLY A 7 -13.77 -0.05 13.77
CA GLY A 7 -14.10 -0.04 12.35
C GLY A 7 -13.95 -1.43 11.76
N LEU A 8 -15.08 -2.05 11.38
CA LEU A 8 -15.25 -3.20 10.46
C LEU A 8 -13.94 -3.83 9.93
N THR A 9 -13.32 -4.70 10.72
CA THR A 9 -12.29 -5.62 10.22
C THR A 9 -12.99 -6.72 9.43
N THR A 10 -13.28 -6.46 8.14
CA THR A 10 -13.43 -7.59 7.22
C THR A 10 -12.16 -8.43 7.31
N ASN A 11 -12.31 -9.74 7.41
CA ASN A 11 -11.29 -10.75 7.70
C ASN A 11 -10.24 -10.91 6.56
N ARG A 12 -9.89 -9.83 5.87
CA ARG A 12 -9.11 -9.78 4.62
C ARG A 12 -7.61 -9.71 4.84
N TYR A 13 -7.15 -9.28 6.03
CA TYR A 13 -5.72 -9.06 6.32
C TYR A 13 -5.13 -10.18 7.16
N GLN A 14 -5.35 -11.44 6.76
CA GLN A 14 -5.01 -12.63 7.54
C GLN A 14 -3.51 -12.82 7.81
N PHE A 15 -2.67 -12.26 6.95
CA PHE A 15 -1.21 -12.44 7.01
C PHE A 15 -0.44 -11.15 7.30
N SER A 16 -1.14 -10.06 7.64
CA SER A 16 -0.47 -8.81 7.99
C SER A 16 0.26 -8.95 9.31
N ARG A 17 1.58 -8.72 9.30
CA ARG A 17 2.42 -8.74 10.51
C ARG A 17 2.61 -7.35 11.15
N GLY A 18 1.96 -6.32 10.59
CA GLY A 18 1.98 -4.95 11.09
C GLY A 18 0.63 -4.23 10.89
N PRO A 19 0.50 -3.00 11.40
CA PRO A 19 -0.71 -2.19 11.25
C PRO A 19 -0.85 -1.68 9.81
N ILE A 20 -1.84 -2.16 9.06
CA ILE A 20 -2.18 -1.61 7.75
C ILE A 20 -2.79 -0.22 7.96
N THR A 21 -2.15 0.80 7.39
CA THR A 21 -2.66 2.17 7.48
C THR A 21 -3.66 2.45 6.35
N GLN A 22 -4.65 3.28 6.65
CA GLN A 22 -5.62 3.74 5.65
C GLN A 22 -4.92 4.51 4.51
N GLU A 23 -3.80 5.16 4.80
CA GLU A 23 -2.98 5.90 3.84
C GLU A 23 -2.44 5.00 2.72
N ILE A 24 -1.83 3.86 3.07
CA ILE A 24 -1.29 2.90 2.09
C ILE A 24 -2.41 2.36 1.20
N LYS A 25 -3.56 2.03 1.81
CA LYS A 25 -4.74 1.57 1.06
C LYS A 25 -5.20 2.62 0.05
N THR A 26 -5.28 3.89 0.45
CA THR A 26 -5.68 4.98 -0.45
C THR A 26 -4.69 5.16 -1.60
N LYS A 27 -3.37 5.10 -1.33
CA LYS A 27 -2.34 5.20 -2.38
C LYS A 27 -2.42 4.05 -3.38
N LEU A 28 -2.57 2.82 -2.91
CA LEU A 28 -2.73 1.63 -3.77
C LEU A 28 -3.99 1.71 -4.65
N ILE A 29 -5.13 2.17 -4.10
CA ILE A 29 -6.36 2.35 -4.89
C ILE A 29 -6.12 3.36 -6.01
N LYS A 30 -5.52 4.52 -5.71
CA LYS A 30 -5.20 5.52 -6.73
C LYS A 30 -4.26 4.96 -7.81
N MET A 31 -3.24 4.19 -7.42
CA MET A 31 -2.32 3.57 -8.36
C MET A 31 -3.05 2.63 -9.33
N ILE A 32 -3.97 1.80 -8.82
CA ILE A 32 -4.80 0.89 -9.62
C ILE A 32 -5.76 1.65 -10.55
N GLU A 33 -6.42 2.71 -10.05
CA GLU A 33 -7.34 3.52 -10.85
C GLU A 33 -6.62 4.24 -12.01
N ASN A 34 -5.35 4.63 -11.80
CA ASN A 34 -4.55 5.35 -12.78
C ASN A 34 -3.65 4.43 -13.64
N SER A 35 -3.67 3.11 -13.42
CA SER A 35 -2.83 2.16 -14.17
C SER A 35 -3.42 1.73 -15.51
N SER A 36 -4.44 2.41 -16.05
CA SER A 36 -5.14 1.99 -17.27
C SER A 36 -4.16 1.74 -18.43
N GLY A 37 -4.15 0.50 -18.94
CA GLY A 37 -3.24 0.06 -20.00
C GLY A 37 -1.80 -0.28 -19.57
N LYS A 38 -1.45 -0.10 -18.28
CA LYS A 38 -0.11 -0.35 -17.70
C LYS A 38 -0.11 -1.52 -16.69
N HIS A 39 -0.82 -2.61 -17.00
CA HIS A 39 -1.02 -3.72 -16.06
C HIS A 39 0.28 -4.46 -15.70
N GLU A 40 1.23 -4.58 -16.64
CA GLU A 40 2.52 -5.21 -16.38
C GLU A 40 3.35 -4.38 -15.39
N ILE A 41 3.45 -3.06 -15.62
CA ILE A 41 4.14 -2.13 -14.71
C ILE A 41 3.50 -2.14 -13.32
N LEU A 42 2.16 -2.10 -13.24
CA LEU A 42 1.45 -2.22 -11.96
C LEU A 42 1.78 -3.52 -11.23
N ALA A 43 1.93 -4.63 -11.95
CA ALA A 43 2.26 -5.91 -11.33
C ALA A 43 3.70 -5.91 -10.77
N GLU A 44 4.66 -5.35 -11.51
CA GLU A 44 6.04 -5.18 -11.06
C GLU A 44 6.11 -4.30 -9.79
N ASP A 45 5.39 -3.19 -9.78
CA ASP A 45 5.35 -2.28 -8.63
C ASP A 45 4.73 -2.93 -7.38
N ILE A 46 3.68 -3.74 -7.55
CA ILE A 46 3.10 -4.50 -6.43
C ILE A 46 4.10 -5.53 -5.88
N ILE A 47 4.86 -6.19 -6.76
CA ILE A 47 5.92 -7.14 -6.35
C ILE A 47 7.02 -6.40 -5.58
N GLU A 48 7.43 -5.22 -6.02
CA GLU A 48 8.40 -4.39 -5.30
C GLU A 48 7.88 -3.99 -3.92
N ILE A 49 6.63 -3.50 -3.84
CA ILE A 49 5.98 -3.12 -2.57
C ILE A 49 5.96 -4.30 -1.58
N VAL A 50 5.59 -5.50 -2.03
CA VAL A 50 5.61 -6.70 -1.18
C VAL A 50 7.03 -7.04 -0.72
N SER A 51 8.01 -6.91 -1.61
CA SER A 51 9.41 -7.20 -1.31
C SER A 51 10.00 -6.22 -0.29
N VAL A 52 9.73 -4.91 -0.44
CA VAL A 52 10.11 -3.87 0.53
C VAL A 52 9.44 -4.12 1.89
N ALA A 53 8.14 -4.40 1.90
CA ALA A 53 7.40 -4.64 3.13
C ALA A 53 7.93 -5.83 3.95
N ARG A 54 8.46 -6.87 3.28
CA ARG A 54 8.97 -8.08 3.95
C ARG A 54 10.40 -7.93 4.46
N ASN A 55 11.21 -7.09 3.82
CA ASN A 55 12.64 -6.96 4.10
C ASN A 55 12.98 -5.77 5.02
N ASP A 56 12.06 -4.81 5.19
CA ASP A 56 12.28 -3.65 6.05
C ASP A 56 11.68 -3.86 7.46
N PRO A 57 12.44 -3.66 8.56
CA PRO A 57 11.91 -3.71 9.93
C PRO A 57 10.75 -2.75 10.19
N ASP A 58 10.71 -1.63 9.48
CA ASP A 58 9.65 -0.62 9.48
C ASP A 58 8.69 -0.80 8.29
N GLY A 59 8.60 -2.02 7.73
CA GLY A 59 7.81 -2.48 6.57
C GLY A 59 6.85 -1.48 5.91
N PHE A 60 5.75 -1.12 6.59
CA PHE A 60 4.74 -0.23 6.03
C PHE A 60 5.18 1.25 5.89
N ARG A 61 6.11 1.73 6.71
CA ARG A 61 6.73 3.06 6.52
C ARG A 61 7.57 3.10 5.24
N ALA A 62 8.30 2.03 4.95
CA ALA A 62 9.09 1.90 3.72
C ALA A 62 8.19 1.82 2.48
N VAL A 63 7.11 1.02 2.55
CA VAL A 63 6.07 0.98 1.51
C VAL A 63 5.46 2.36 1.25
N ASN A 64 5.18 3.14 2.31
CA ASN A 64 4.60 4.47 2.14
C ASN A 64 5.50 5.40 1.32
N LYS A 65 6.81 5.38 1.59
CA LYS A 65 7.81 6.16 0.84
C LYS A 65 7.95 5.69 -0.60
N LEU A 66 7.91 4.38 -0.84
CA LEU A 66 7.93 3.83 -2.19
C LEU A 66 6.69 4.28 -2.99
N LEU A 67 5.51 4.21 -2.39
CA LEU A 67 4.27 4.68 -3.02
C LEU A 67 4.28 6.19 -3.29
N ASP A 68 4.95 6.99 -2.46
CA ASP A 68 5.15 8.42 -2.73
C ASP A 68 6.07 8.66 -3.94
N ARG A 69 7.08 7.81 -4.14
CA ARG A 69 7.96 7.86 -5.32
C ARG A 69 7.22 7.43 -6.59
N LEU A 70 6.49 6.32 -6.53
CA LEU A 70 5.74 5.78 -7.68
C LEU A 70 4.59 6.69 -8.12
N LYS A 71 4.08 7.55 -7.23
CA LYS A 71 3.05 8.55 -7.54
C LYS A 71 3.41 9.41 -8.76
N GLU A 72 4.68 9.73 -8.96
CA GLU A 72 5.15 10.54 -10.09
C GLU A 72 4.97 9.82 -11.43
N GLU A 73 5.05 8.49 -11.45
CA GLU A 73 4.96 7.65 -12.65
C GLU A 73 3.52 7.42 -13.12
N TYR A 74 2.57 7.54 -12.19
CA TYR A 74 1.13 7.41 -12.44
C TYR A 74 0.38 8.74 -12.46
N HIS A 75 1.06 9.87 -12.28
CA HIS A 75 0.51 11.23 -12.36
C HIS A 75 -0.77 11.48 -11.54
N TYR A 76 -0.91 10.86 -10.36
CA TYR A 76 -2.04 11.12 -9.47
C TYR A 76 -1.64 11.98 -8.27
N SER A 77 -2.57 12.80 -7.76
CA SER A 77 -2.37 13.70 -6.60
C SER A 77 -2.97 13.14 -5.32
#